data_AF-A0A2J6SIP9-F1
#
_entry.id   AF-A0A2J6SIP9-F1
#
_cell.length_a   1.000
_cell.length_b   1.000
_cell.length_c   1.000
_cell.angle_alpha   90.00
_cell.angle_beta   90.00
_cell.angle_gamma   90.00
#
_symmetry.space_group_name_H-M   'P 1'
#
loop_
_entity.id
_entity.type
_entity.pdbx_description
1 polymer ?
#
loop_
_entity_poly.entity_id
_entity_poly.type
_entity_poly.pdbx_seq_one_letter_code
_entity_poly.pdbx_strand_id
1 'polypeptide(L)'
;MWVKYVAVTLEYTVGHEHKDNGDPVLEKFDIRLQELQSWRRRSMISRQKVQSVLSLLKEWMAKYPTDAVLLQPLITDYEYINANIEEYGRMLERSVSVVISVVQIFEVRWAFTETTNITRLTILALIFFPLSYISSLFSMNPSNAPGSSHFFSCTLQSQY
;
A
#
# COMPACT_ATOMS: atom_id res chain seq x y z
N MET A 1 15.79 -17.50 -4.11
CA MET A 1 16.67 -16.43 -4.60
C MET A 1 15.91 -15.21 -5.12
N TRP A 2 14.89 -15.38 -5.96
CA TRP A 2 14.19 -14.25 -6.62
C TRP A 2 13.45 -13.30 -5.65
N VAL A 3 12.83 -13.81 -4.59
CA VAL A 3 12.14 -12.98 -3.58
C VAL A 3 13.10 -12.04 -2.84
N LYS A 4 14.32 -12.51 -2.54
CA LYS A 4 15.36 -11.67 -1.92
C LYS A 4 15.85 -10.59 -2.88
N TYR A 5 16.01 -10.92 -4.15
CA TYR A 5 16.40 -9.97 -5.18
C TYR A 5 15.35 -8.86 -5.35
N VAL A 6 14.06 -9.21 -5.39
CA VAL A 6 12.96 -8.25 -5.50
C VAL A 6 12.86 -7.37 -4.25
N ALA A 7 13.00 -7.95 -3.05
CA ALA A 7 13.00 -7.17 -1.81
C ALA A 7 14.18 -6.17 -1.75
N VAL A 8 15.38 -6.60 -2.14
CA VAL A 8 16.58 -5.73 -2.17
C VAL A 8 16.48 -4.65 -3.25
N THR A 9 15.98 -4.98 -4.44
CA THR A 9 15.78 -3.96 -5.49
C THR A 9 14.70 -2.96 -5.09
N LEU A 10 13.62 -3.41 -4.48
CA LEU A 10 12.55 -2.55 -3.95
C LEU A 10 13.07 -1.61 -2.85
N GLU A 11 13.81 -2.14 -1.88
CA GLU A 11 14.44 -1.36 -0.80
C GLU A 11 15.43 -0.33 -1.36
N TYR A 12 16.23 -0.71 -2.34
CA TYR A 12 17.20 0.16 -2.99
C TYR A 12 16.53 1.28 -3.80
N THR A 13 15.47 0.97 -4.57
CA THR A 13 14.76 1.99 -5.36
C THR A 13 13.97 2.95 -4.48
N VAL A 14 13.25 2.43 -3.47
CA VAL A 14 12.45 3.25 -2.55
C VAL A 14 13.36 4.17 -1.71
N GLY A 15 14.56 3.71 -1.32
CA GLY A 15 15.53 4.53 -0.59
C GLY A 15 16.19 5.65 -1.42
N HIS A 16 16.21 5.53 -2.76
CA HIS A 16 16.89 6.48 -3.64
C HIS A 16 15.98 7.58 -4.22
N GLU A 17 14.68 7.31 -4.35
CA GLU A 17 13.77 8.17 -5.12
C GLU A 17 13.14 9.31 -4.34
N HIS A 18 13.03 9.24 -3.01
CA HIS A 18 12.43 10.35 -2.25
C HIS A 18 13.38 11.56 -2.05
N LYS A 19 14.54 11.54 -2.73
CA LYS A 19 15.35 12.75 -2.96
C LYS A 19 14.87 13.57 -4.16
N ASP A 20 14.01 13.03 -5.01
CA ASP A 20 13.48 13.69 -6.21
C ASP A 20 11.95 13.69 -6.19
N ASN A 21 11.36 14.88 -6.29
CA ASN A 21 9.92 15.11 -6.13
C ASN A 21 9.14 14.53 -7.30
N GLY A 22 8.56 13.35 -7.10
CA GLY A 22 7.58 12.77 -8.01
C GLY A 22 7.34 11.33 -7.62
N ASP A 23 6.11 10.85 -7.79
CA ASP A 23 5.63 9.54 -7.32
C ASP A 23 5.59 8.44 -8.44
N PRO A 24 6.53 8.38 -9.42
CA PRO A 24 6.37 7.50 -10.58
C PRO A 24 6.64 6.01 -10.27
N VAL A 25 7.28 5.71 -9.13
CA VAL A 25 7.64 4.32 -8.79
C VAL A 25 6.60 3.61 -7.97
N LEU A 26 5.81 4.31 -7.15
CA LEU A 26 4.63 3.72 -6.53
C LEU A 26 3.61 3.35 -7.62
N GLU A 27 3.41 4.24 -8.59
CA GLU A 27 2.57 3.98 -9.77
C GLU A 27 3.10 2.79 -10.60
N LYS A 28 4.41 2.74 -10.88
CA LYS A 28 5.03 1.62 -11.60
C LYS A 28 4.94 0.29 -10.82
N PHE A 29 4.97 0.35 -9.49
CA PHE A 29 4.79 -0.81 -8.65
C PHE A 29 3.34 -1.31 -8.68
N ASP A 30 2.37 -0.40 -8.58
CA ASP A 30 0.94 -0.73 -8.66
C ASP A 30 0.56 -1.30 -10.03
N ILE A 31 1.12 -0.74 -11.13
CA ILE A 31 0.99 -1.32 -12.48
C ILE A 31 1.51 -2.75 -12.51
N ARG A 32 2.70 -3.01 -11.94
CA ARG A 32 3.26 -4.38 -11.90
C ARG A 32 2.45 -5.33 -11.02
N LEU A 33 1.86 -4.85 -9.93
CA LEU A 33 0.92 -5.63 -9.13
C LEU A 33 -0.35 -5.97 -9.92
N GLN A 34 -0.92 -5.01 -10.65
CA GLN A 34 -2.09 -5.24 -11.51
C GLN A 34 -1.79 -6.22 -12.65
N GLU A 35 -0.60 -6.14 -13.25
CA GLU A 35 -0.14 -7.10 -14.23
C GLU A 35 -0.02 -8.51 -13.62
N LEU A 36 0.53 -8.64 -12.41
CA LEU A 36 0.60 -9.92 -11.71
C LEU A 36 -0.78 -10.47 -11.35
N GLN A 37 -1.71 -9.64 -10.87
CA GLN A 37 -3.11 -10.03 -10.62
C GLN A 37 -3.78 -10.50 -11.92
N SER A 38 -3.51 -9.80 -13.03
CA SER A 38 -3.98 -10.20 -14.36
C SER A 38 -3.40 -11.54 -14.79
N TRP A 39 -2.11 -11.78 -14.56
CA TRP A 39 -1.44 -13.06 -14.80
C TRP A 39 -2.01 -14.19 -13.95
N ARG A 40 -2.30 -13.93 -12.66
CA ARG A 40 -2.98 -14.89 -11.77
C ARG A 40 -4.35 -15.28 -12.31
N ARG A 41 -5.14 -14.30 -12.76
CA ARG A 41 -6.44 -14.58 -13.38
C ARG A 41 -6.28 -15.40 -14.67
N ARG A 42 -5.31 -15.05 -15.53
CA ARG A 42 -5.04 -15.77 -16.78
C ARG A 42 -4.58 -17.21 -16.54
N SER A 43 -3.73 -17.46 -15.55
CA SER A 43 -3.27 -18.81 -15.20
C SER A 43 -4.41 -19.66 -14.66
N MET A 44 -5.29 -19.10 -13.83
CA MET A 44 -6.49 -19.79 -13.33
C MET A 44 -7.45 -20.19 -14.45
N ILE A 45 -7.67 -19.29 -15.42
CA ILE A 45 -8.50 -19.58 -16.60
C ILE A 45 -7.84 -20.63 -17.49
N SER A 46 -6.53 -20.53 -17.72
CA SER A 46 -5.77 -21.52 -18.50
C SER A 46 -5.88 -22.91 -17.87
N ARG A 47 -5.77 -23.00 -16.54
CA ARG A 47 -5.96 -24.24 -15.78
C ARG A 47 -7.34 -24.84 -15.98
N GLN A 48 -8.40 -24.03 -15.87
CA GLN A 48 -9.77 -24.51 -16.10
C GLN A 48 -9.95 -25.09 -17.50
N LYS A 49 -9.40 -24.42 -18.53
CA LYS A 49 -9.44 -24.92 -19.91
C LYS A 49 -8.71 -26.25 -20.06
N VAL A 50 -7.51 -26.36 -19.49
CA VAL A 50 -6.72 -27.60 -19.51
C VAL A 50 -7.46 -28.72 -18.80
N GLN A 51 -8.07 -28.45 -17.64
CA GLN A 51 -8.87 -29.45 -16.92
C GLN A 51 -10.09 -29.91 -17.72
N SER A 52 -10.80 -29.00 -18.41
CA SER A 52 -11.92 -29.37 -19.28
C SER A 52 -11.49 -30.23 -20.47
N VAL A 53 -10.33 -29.93 -21.08
CA VAL A 53 -9.78 -30.77 -22.16
C VAL A 53 -9.39 -32.15 -21.64
N LEU A 54 -8.82 -32.21 -20.43
CA LEU A 54 -8.43 -33.44 -19.78
C LEU A 54 -9.62 -34.33 -19.42
N SER A 55 -10.72 -33.75 -18.94
CA SER A 55 -11.95 -34.50 -18.67
C SER A 55 -12.55 -35.06 -19.94
N LEU A 56 -12.59 -34.26 -21.02
CA LEU A 56 -13.07 -34.71 -22.34
C LEU A 56 -12.21 -35.85 -22.90
N LEU A 57 -10.88 -35.74 -22.80
CA LEU A 57 -9.95 -36.78 -23.24
C LEU A 57 -10.15 -38.10 -22.47
N LYS A 58 -10.38 -38.03 -21.15
CA LYS A 58 -10.67 -39.20 -20.31
C LYS A 58 -12.01 -39.85 -20.67
N GLU A 59 -13.04 -39.06 -20.92
CA GLU A 59 -14.33 -39.55 -21.41
C GLU A 59 -14.21 -40.20 -22.81
N TRP A 60 -13.40 -39.61 -23.69
CA TRP A 60 -13.19 -40.13 -25.04
C TRP A 60 -12.42 -41.46 -25.03
N MET A 61 -11.40 -41.56 -24.19
CA MET A 61 -10.65 -42.81 -23.96
C MET A 61 -11.57 -43.93 -23.43
N ALA A 62 -12.49 -43.60 -22.52
CA ALA A 62 -13.46 -44.57 -21.99
C ALA A 62 -14.43 -45.09 -23.07
N LYS A 63 -14.73 -44.26 -24.08
CA LYS A 63 -15.67 -44.58 -25.16
C LYS A 63 -15.02 -45.32 -26.33
N TYR A 64 -13.74 -45.06 -26.61
CA TYR A 64 -13.00 -45.64 -27.74
C TYR A 64 -11.66 -46.23 -27.29
N PRO A 65 -11.64 -47.46 -26.75
CA PRO A 65 -10.43 -48.07 -26.19
C PRO A 65 -9.36 -48.38 -27.24
N THR A 66 -9.72 -48.46 -28.52
CA THR A 66 -8.79 -48.68 -29.64
C THR A 66 -7.80 -47.52 -29.81
N ASP A 67 -8.22 -46.29 -29.50
CA ASP A 67 -7.40 -45.07 -29.61
C ASP A 67 -6.66 -44.76 -28.29
N ALA A 68 -6.87 -45.57 -27.24
CA ALA A 68 -6.29 -45.33 -25.92
C ALA A 68 -4.76 -45.25 -25.94
N VAL A 69 -4.11 -46.04 -26.80
CA VAL A 69 -2.64 -46.05 -26.94
C VAL A 69 -2.09 -44.69 -27.41
N LEU A 70 -2.85 -43.97 -28.24
CA LEU A 70 -2.47 -42.63 -28.73
C LEU A 70 -2.89 -41.52 -27.76
N LEU A 71 -4.01 -41.69 -27.06
CA LEU A 71 -4.55 -40.68 -26.14
C LEU A 71 -3.85 -40.66 -24.77
N GLN A 72 -3.29 -41.79 -24.34
CA GLN A 72 -2.61 -41.91 -23.06
C GLN A 72 -1.39 -40.98 -22.88
N PRO A 73 -0.42 -40.91 -23.82
CA PRO A 73 0.66 -39.93 -23.72
C PRO A 73 0.16 -38.49 -23.74
N LEU A 74 -0.87 -38.19 -24.53
CA LEU A 74 -1.47 -36.85 -24.59
C LEU A 74 -2.11 -36.45 -23.24
N ILE A 75 -2.80 -37.38 -22.57
CA ILE A 75 -3.35 -37.13 -21.23
C ILE A 75 -2.22 -36.87 -20.23
N THR A 76 -1.15 -37.66 -20.27
CA THR A 76 0.02 -37.46 -19.40
C THR A 76 0.67 -36.09 -19.62
N ASP A 77 0.79 -35.63 -20.86
CA ASP A 77 1.33 -34.30 -21.19
C ASP A 77 0.44 -33.18 -20.62
N TYR A 78 -0.88 -33.31 -20.78
CA TYR A 78 -1.83 -32.34 -20.23
C TYR A 78 -1.85 -32.34 -18.69
N GLU A 79 -1.69 -33.51 -18.05
CA GLU A 79 -1.53 -33.62 -16.59
C GLU A 79 -0.24 -32.92 -16.12
N TYR A 80 0.86 -33.12 -16.84
CA TYR A 80 2.14 -32.47 -16.56
C TYR A 80 2.05 -30.93 -16.70
N ILE A 81 1.45 -30.45 -17.79
CA ILE A 81 1.22 -29.01 -18.00
C ILE A 81 0.35 -28.43 -16.88
N ASN A 82 -0.69 -29.15 -16.47
CA ASN A 82 -1.56 -28.71 -15.37
C ASN A 82 -0.80 -28.59 -14.04
N ALA A 83 0.03 -29.60 -13.70
CA ALA A 83 0.86 -29.60 -12.50
C ALA A 83 1.85 -28.42 -12.49
N ASN A 84 2.50 -28.16 -13.63
CA ASN A 84 3.42 -27.03 -13.77
C ASN A 84 2.72 -25.68 -13.59
N ILE A 85 1.56 -25.48 -14.22
CA ILE A 85 0.77 -24.25 -14.06
C ILE A 85 0.38 -24.03 -12.58
N GLU A 86 0.06 -25.10 -11.86
CA GLU A 86 -0.27 -25.05 -10.44
C GLU A 86 0.94 -24.70 -9.56
N GLU A 87 2.11 -25.29 -9.84
CA GLU A 87 3.35 -24.98 -9.13
C GLU A 87 3.77 -23.53 -9.33
N TYR A 88 3.82 -23.06 -10.59
CA TYR A 88 4.17 -21.68 -10.89
C TYR A 88 3.13 -20.69 -10.33
N GLY A 89 1.84 -21.04 -10.38
CA GLY A 89 0.78 -20.25 -9.77
C GLY A 89 0.97 -20.07 -8.26
N ARG A 90 1.25 -21.15 -7.53
CA ARG A 90 1.53 -21.11 -6.09
C ARG A 90 2.80 -20.34 -5.75
N MET A 91 3.86 -20.53 -6.53
CA MET A 91 5.13 -19.81 -6.31
C MET A 91 4.94 -18.30 -6.51
N LEU A 92 4.19 -17.92 -7.55
CA LEU A 92 3.86 -16.53 -7.83
C LEU A 92 3.04 -15.93 -6.67
N GLU A 93 1.98 -16.60 -6.22
CA GLU A 93 1.13 -16.12 -5.12
C GLU A 93 1.91 -15.88 -3.82
N ARG A 94 2.81 -16.81 -3.46
CA ARG A 94 3.71 -16.63 -2.31
C ARG A 94 4.63 -15.42 -2.49
N SER A 95 5.18 -15.22 -3.68
CA SER A 95 6.06 -14.08 -3.95
C SER A 95 5.33 -12.74 -3.89
N VAL A 96 4.12 -12.64 -4.45
CA VAL A 96 3.30 -11.42 -4.40
C VAL A 96 2.99 -11.02 -2.97
N SER A 97 2.54 -11.97 -2.16
CA SER A 97 2.19 -11.70 -0.76
C SER A 97 3.41 -11.15 0.00
N VAL A 98 4.59 -11.73 -0.18
CA VAL A 98 5.82 -11.25 0.48
C VAL A 98 6.18 -9.85 0.03
N VAL A 99 6.13 -9.57 -1.26
CA VAL A 99 6.47 -8.25 -1.82
C VAL A 99 5.51 -7.18 -1.31
N ILE A 100 4.20 -7.46 -1.27
CA ILE A 100 3.19 -6.54 -0.70
C ILE A 100 3.48 -6.27 0.77
N SER A 101 3.77 -7.30 1.57
CA SER A 101 4.08 -7.12 3.00
C SER A 101 5.32 -6.26 3.21
N VAL A 102 6.36 -6.42 2.38
CA VAL A 102 7.56 -5.59 2.46
C VAL A 102 7.22 -4.12 2.16
N VAL A 103 6.45 -3.84 1.11
CA VAL A 103 6.02 -2.47 0.78
C VAL A 103 5.24 -1.83 1.92
N GLN A 104 4.27 -2.54 2.48
CA GLN A 104 3.47 -2.05 3.60
C GLN A 104 4.33 -1.69 4.81
N ILE A 105 5.32 -2.54 5.14
CA ILE A 105 6.25 -2.27 6.24
C ILE A 105 7.07 -1.01 5.97
N PHE A 106 7.54 -0.81 4.73
CA PHE A 106 8.23 0.41 4.35
C PHE A 106 7.33 1.64 4.49
N GLU A 107 6.13 1.62 3.91
CA GLU A 107 5.15 2.72 4.01
C GLU A 107 4.87 3.12 5.46
N VAL A 108 4.68 2.15 6.37
CA VAL A 108 4.45 2.42 7.80
C VAL A 108 5.65 3.10 8.46
N ARG A 109 6.88 2.65 8.18
CA ARG A 109 8.10 3.25 8.74
C ARG A 109 8.31 4.67 8.23
N TRP A 110 7.93 4.94 6.99
CA TRP A 110 8.00 6.27 6.40
C TRP A 110 6.92 7.20 6.95
N ALA A 111 5.67 6.75 7.06
CA ALA A 111 4.59 7.51 7.69
C ALA A 111 4.94 7.91 9.14
N PHE A 112 5.63 7.02 9.86
CA PHE A 112 6.15 7.33 11.20
C PHE A 112 7.19 8.46 11.16
N THR A 113 8.11 8.42 10.21
CA THR A 113 9.15 9.46 10.04
C THR A 113 8.54 10.82 9.66
N GLU A 114 7.58 10.86 8.73
CA GLU A 114 6.83 12.07 8.35
C GLU A 114 6.13 12.69 9.59
N THR A 115 5.53 11.84 10.41
CA THR A 115 4.82 12.25 11.63
C THR A 115 5.75 12.88 12.68
N THR A 116 7.04 12.53 12.70
CA THR A 116 8.00 13.14 13.66
C THR A 116 8.26 14.62 13.40
N ASN A 117 8.19 15.07 12.15
CA ASN A 117 8.37 16.49 11.81
C ASN A 117 7.11 17.28 12.14
N ILE A 118 5.93 16.73 11.82
CA ILE A 118 4.63 17.34 12.12
C ILE A 118 4.44 17.47 13.64
N THR A 119 4.77 16.43 14.42
CA THR A 119 4.66 16.49 15.89
C THR A 119 5.55 17.57 16.50
N ARG A 120 6.78 17.75 16.02
CA ARG A 120 7.65 18.85 16.47
C ARG A 120 7.06 20.23 16.17
N LEU A 121 6.48 20.41 14.97
CA LEU A 121 5.81 21.65 14.58
C LEU A 121 4.57 21.92 15.44
N THR A 122 3.74 20.90 15.70
CA THR A 122 2.55 21.02 16.54
C THR A 122 2.93 21.35 17.99
N ILE A 123 3.99 20.76 18.54
CA ILE A 123 4.49 21.08 19.88
C ILE A 123 4.94 22.55 19.95
N LEU A 124 5.69 23.03 18.95
CA LEU A 124 6.08 24.45 18.87
C LEU A 124 4.85 25.37 18.77
N ALA A 125 3.90 25.06 17.88
CA ALA A 125 2.68 25.83 17.74
C ALA A 125 1.87 25.89 19.05
N LEU A 126 1.77 24.77 19.77
CA LEU A 126 1.01 24.67 21.01
C LEU A 126 1.64 25.46 22.16
N ILE A 127 2.96 25.67 22.14
CA ILE A 127 3.66 26.55 23.09
C ILE A 127 3.53 28.02 22.65
N PHE A 128 3.83 28.33 21.39
CA PHE A 128 3.87 29.71 20.91
C PHE A 128 2.49 30.37 20.80
N PHE A 129 1.43 29.61 20.53
CA PHE A 129 0.07 30.14 20.40
C PHE A 129 -0.48 30.77 21.69
N PRO A 130 -0.49 30.09 22.86
CA PRO A 130 -0.92 30.70 24.12
C PRO A 130 0.04 31.81 24.58
N LEU A 131 1.35 31.68 24.37
CA LEU A 131 2.32 32.73 24.69
C LEU A 131 2.09 34.01 23.86
N SER A 132 1.81 33.85 22.56
CA SER A 132 1.48 34.98 21.69
C SER A 132 0.15 35.61 22.07
N TYR A 133 -0.83 34.82 22.49
CA TYR A 133 -2.11 35.32 23.00
C TYR A 133 -1.92 36.16 24.27
N ILE A 134 -1.13 35.67 25.23
CA ILE A 134 -0.79 36.40 26.46
C ILE A 134 -0.01 37.69 26.14
N SER A 135 0.99 37.60 25.24
CA SER A 135 1.74 38.78 24.79
C SER A 135 0.85 39.81 24.10
N SER A 136 -0.14 39.37 23.32
CA SER A 136 -1.12 40.26 22.68
C SER A 136 -2.02 40.94 23.73
N LEU A 137 -2.49 40.19 24.74
CA LEU A 137 -3.25 40.75 25.86
C LEU A 137 -2.45 41.81 26.64
N PHE A 138 -1.16 41.57 26.89
CA PHE A 138 -0.28 42.54 27.56
C PHE A 138 0.18 43.69 26.67
N SER A 139 0.23 43.48 25.34
CA SER A 139 0.58 44.51 24.37
C SER A 139 -0.60 45.42 24.01
N MET A 140 -1.82 45.08 24.43
CA MET A 140 -2.98 45.97 24.39
C MET A 140 -2.82 47.06 25.45
N ASN A 141 -2.99 48.32 25.05
CA ASN A 141 -2.72 49.50 25.87
C ASN A 141 -3.33 49.37 27.29
N PRO A 142 -2.53 49.58 28.37
CA PRO A 142 -2.96 49.38 29.76
C PRO A 142 -4.05 50.34 30.24
N SER A 143 -4.53 51.28 29.41
CA SER A 143 -5.64 52.17 29.78
C SER A 143 -6.91 51.42 30.20
N ASN A 144 -7.08 50.17 29.76
CA ASN A 144 -8.31 49.38 29.96
C ASN A 144 -8.05 48.01 30.61
N ALA A 145 -6.91 47.81 31.28
CA ALA A 145 -6.60 46.53 31.93
C ALA A 145 -7.39 46.36 33.25
N PRO A 146 -7.91 45.15 33.56
CA PRO A 146 -8.65 44.90 34.81
C PRO A 146 -7.69 44.99 36.00
N GLY A 147 -7.84 46.06 36.78
CA GLY A 147 -6.94 46.43 37.90
C GLY A 147 -6.31 47.81 37.78
N SER A 148 -6.48 48.51 36.65
CA SER A 148 -6.04 49.90 36.47
C SER A 148 -7.08 50.91 36.99
N SER A 149 -6.61 52.06 37.51
CA SER A 149 -7.42 53.09 38.17
C SER A 149 -8.51 53.74 37.31
N HIS A 150 -8.51 53.53 36.00
CA HIS A 150 -9.48 54.08 35.05
C HIS A 150 -10.62 53.12 34.67
N PHE A 151 -10.61 51.87 35.16
CA PHE A 151 -11.68 50.91 34.87
C PHE A 151 -13.00 51.28 35.57
N PHE A 152 -12.95 51.84 36.77
CA PHE A 152 -14.14 52.16 37.58
C PHE A 152 -14.81 53.51 37.23
N SER A 153 -14.16 54.39 36.46
CA SER A 153 -14.75 55.69 36.10
C SER A 153 -15.77 55.62 34.96
N CYS A 154 -15.77 54.55 34.16
CA CYS A 154 -16.67 54.43 33.01
C CYS A 154 -18.04 53.82 33.35
N THR A 155 -18.19 53.15 34.50
CA THR A 155 -19.46 52.56 34.95
C THR A 155 -20.37 53.54 35.70
N LEU A 156 -19.93 54.76 35.99
CA LEU A 156 -20.71 55.79 36.70
C LEU A 156 -21.37 56.83 35.77
N GLN A 157 -21.17 56.73 34.46
CA GLN A 157 -21.73 57.66 33.47
C GLN A 157 -22.80 56.99 32.57
N SER A 158 -23.53 56.03 33.14
CA SER A 158 -24.69 55.36 32.53
C SER A 158 -25.87 55.27 33.51
N GLN A 159 -26.03 56.28 34.38
CA GLN A 159 -27.18 56.45 35.28
C GLN A 159 -27.60 57.93 35.46
N TYR A 160 -27.28 58.82 34.51
CA TYR A 160 -27.90 60.14 34.36
C TYR A 160 -28.00 60.51 32.88
#